data_AF-A0A967G2Q6-F1
#
_entry.id   AF-A0A967G2Q6-F1
#
_cell.length_a   1.000
_cell.length_b   1.000
_cell.length_c   1.000
_cell.angle_alpha   90.00
_cell.angle_beta   90.00
_cell.angle_gamma   90.00
#
_symmetry.space_group_name_H-M   'P 1'
#
loop_
_entity.id
_entity.type
_entity.pdbx_description
1 polymer ?
#
loop_
_entity_poly.entity_id
_entity_poly.type
_entity_poly.pdbx_seq_one_letter_code
_entity_poly.pdbx_strand_id
1 'polypeptide(L)' 'MEKIGILIELKDGNIKKTNFGVITLARRQGCELFALILNGDAAACKEQLQQYGIGKIIDLTS' A
#
# COMPACT_ATOMS: atom_id res chain seq x y z
N MET A 1 -5.96 -12.15 13.70
CA MET A 1 -5.49 -10.91 13.07
C MET A 1 -5.75 -11.04 11.58
N GLU A 2 -6.59 -10.18 11.04
CA GLU A 2 -6.98 -10.21 9.63
C GLU A 2 -5.90 -9.56 8.77
N LYS A 3 -5.61 -10.12 7.60
CA LYS A 3 -4.60 -9.58 6.68
C LYS A 3 -5.32 -8.97 5.48
N ILE A 4 -5.08 -7.69 5.23
CA ILE A 4 -5.71 -6.96 4.13
C ILE A 4 -4.62 -6.56 3.14
N GLY A 5 -4.74 -7.06 1.91
CA GLY A 5 -3.91 -6.64 0.78
C GLY A 5 -4.59 -5.52 0.01
N ILE A 6 -3.86 -4.43 -0.24
CA ILE A 6 -4.29 -3.32 -1.06
C ILE A 6 -3.40 -3.31 -2.31
N LEU A 7 -4.01 -3.58 -3.46
CA LEU A 7 -3.33 -3.49 -4.75
C LEU A 7 -3.17 -2.02 -5.13
N ILE A 8 -1.92 -1.62 -5.41
CA ILE A 8 -1.55 -0.25 -5.72
C ILE A 8 -0.83 -0.24 -7.06
N GLU A 9 -1.50 0.33 -8.05
CA GLU A 9 -0.87 0.70 -9.31
C GLU A 9 -0.26 2.10 -9.19
N LEU A 10 1.01 2.21 -9.54
CA LEU A 10 1.67 3.52 -9.63
C LEU A 10 1.28 4.20 -10.95
N LYS A 11 1.13 5.52 -10.89
CA LYS A 11 1.01 6.37 -12.07
C LYS A 11 2.19 7.33 -12.08
N ASP A 12 2.99 7.29 -13.13
CA ASP A 12 4.18 8.14 -13.27
C ASP A 12 5.11 8.02 -12.04
N GLY A 13 5.29 6.79 -11.53
CA GLY A 13 6.09 6.51 -10.33
C GLY A 13 5.45 6.93 -8.99
N ASN A 14 4.22 7.44 -9.00
CA ASN A 14 3.55 7.98 -7.82
C ASN A 14 2.29 7.20 -7.44
N ILE A 15 2.00 7.16 -6.14
CA ILE A 15 0.74 6.63 -5.62
C ILE A 15 -0.39 7.62 -5.89
N LYS A 16 -1.49 7.15 -6.47
CA LYS A 16 -2.71 7.96 -6.63
C LYS A 16 -3.28 8.34 -5.27
N LYS A 17 -3.66 9.61 -5.09
CA LYS A 17 -4.20 10.13 -3.81
C LYS A 17 -5.38 9.32 -3.25
N THR A 18 -6.21 8.74 -4.13
CA THR A 18 -7.35 7.89 -3.76
C THR A 18 -6.94 6.64 -2.98
N ASN A 19 -5.75 6.09 -3.23
CA ASN A 19 -5.27 4.91 -2.51
C ASN A 19 -5.02 5.20 -1.03
N PHE A 20 -4.61 6.42 -0.68
CA PHE A 20 -4.45 6.80 0.72
C PHE A 20 -5.79 6.77 1.48
N GLY A 21 -6.88 7.21 0.85
CA GLY A 21 -8.21 7.10 1.43
C GLY A 21 -8.63 5.64 1.66
N VAL A 22 -8.30 4.75 0.72
CA VAL A 22 -8.56 3.31 0.86
C VAL A 22 -7.74 2.71 2.01
N ILE A 23 -6.46 3.06 2.13
CA ILE A 23 -5.60 2.61 3.24
C ILE A 23 -6.15 3.09 4.58
N THR A 24 -6.57 4.34 4.68
CA THR A 24 -7.20 4.89 5.88
C THR A 24 -8.49 4.16 6.24
N LEU A 25 -9.35 3.86 5.26
CA LEU A 25 -10.59 3.11 5.48
C LEU A 25 -10.32 1.67 5.94
N ALA A 26 -9.32 1.01 5.35
CA ALA A 26 -8.94 -0.36 5.70
C ALA A 26 -8.30 -0.46 7.09
N ARG A 27 -7.73 0.64 7.59
CA ARG A 27 -7.09 0.70 8.91
C ARG A 27 -8.13 0.58 10.03
N ARG A 28 -8.22 -0.60 10.61
CA ARG A 28 -9.04 -0.90 11.80
C ARG A 28 -8.26 -1.77 12.80
N GLN A 29 -8.69 -1.79 14.06
CA GLN A 29 -8.06 -2.65 15.07
C GLN A 29 -8.10 -4.13 14.64
N GLY A 30 -7.04 -4.87 14.96
CA GLY A 30 -6.95 -6.30 14.67
C GLY A 30 -6.65 -6.65 13.20
N CYS A 31 -6.32 -5.66 12.37
CA CYS A 31 -5.93 -5.84 10.97
C CYS A 31 -4.46 -5.48 10.72
N GLU A 32 -3.81 -6.22 9.84
CA GLU A 32 -2.47 -5.93 9.31
C GLU A 32 -2.60 -5.59 7.82
N LEU A 33 -2.10 -4.42 7.42
CA LEU A 33 -2.22 -3.93 6.05
C LEU A 33 -0.95 -4.21 5.24
N PHE A 34 -1.15 -4.73 4.03
CA PHE A 34 -0.13 -5.04 3.05
C PHE A 34 -0.37 -4.20 1.79
N ALA A 35 0.65 -3.50 1.30
CA ALA A 35 0.61 -2.89 -0.02
C ALA A 35 1.19 -3.85 -1.04
N LEU A 36 0.44 -4.12 -2.11
CA LEU A 36 0.87 -4.93 -3.25
C LEU A 36 1.14 -3.98 -4.41
N ILE A 37 2.41 -3.71 -4.71
CA ILE A 37 2.81 -2.74 -5.73
C ILE A 37 2.89 -3.47 -7.07
N LEU A 38 2.11 -3.05 -8.06
CA LEU A 38 2.15 -3.62 -9.40
C LEU A 38 3.01 -2.75 -10.33
N ASN A 39 3.99 -3.37 -11.00
CA ASN A 39 4.82 -2.74 -12.03
C ASN A 39 5.43 -1.39 -11.60
N GLY A 40 5.95 -1.31 -10.38
CA GLY A 40 6.38 -0.05 -9.79
C GLY A 40 7.50 -0.21 -8.78
N ASP A 41 8.22 0.87 -8.50
CA ASP A 41 9.28 0.86 -7.49
C ASP A 41 8.68 0.97 -6.08
N ALA A 42 8.59 -0.17 -5.39
CA ALA A 42 8.12 -0.25 -4.01
C ALA A 42 8.99 0.56 -3.03
N ALA A 43 10.28 0.75 -3.32
CA ALA A 43 11.19 1.49 -2.45
C ALA A 43 10.88 2.99 -2.46
N ALA A 44 10.59 3.55 -3.65
CA ALA A 44 10.22 4.96 -3.81
C ALA A 44 8.97 5.37 -3.02
N CYS A 45 8.07 4.42 -2.77
CA CYS A 45 6.78 4.66 -2.12
C CYS A 45 6.74 4.29 -0.62
N LYS A 46 7.85 3.76 -0.08
CA LYS A 46 7.87 3.10 1.23
C LYS A 46 7.48 4.02 2.38
N GLU A 47 8.14 5.17 2.51
CA GLU A 47 7.87 6.11 3.61
C GLU A 47 6.42 6.59 3.60
N GLN A 48 5.90 6.94 2.42
CA GLN A 48 4.52 7.37 2.27
C GLN A 48 3.55 6.28 2.72
N LEU A 49 3.68 5.04 2.25
CA LEU A 49 2.77 3.96 2.62
C LEU A 49 2.80 3.63 4.12
N GLN A 50 3.98 3.68 4.73
CA GLN A 50 4.13 3.45 6.16
C GLN A 50 3.44 4.51 7.01
N GLN A 51 3.45 5.78 6.60
CA GLN A 51 2.74 6.87 7.28
C GLN A 51 1.21 6.63 7.34
N TYR A 52 0.65 5.94 6.34
CA TYR A 52 -0.79 5.61 6.31
C TYR A 52 -1.14 4.29 7.01
N GLY A 53 -0.15 3.55 7.53
CA GLY A 53 -0.36 2.34 8.34
C GLY A 53 -0.12 1.03 7.60
N ILE A 54 0.52 1.06 6.42
CA ILE A 54 1.00 -0.17 5.77
C ILE A 54 2.18 -0.75 6.56
N GLY A 55 2.03 -2.00 7.01
CA GLY A 55 3.07 -2.72 7.76
C GLY A 55 4.06 -3.45 6.86
N LYS A 56 3.62 -3.88 5.67
CA LYS A 56 4.45 -4.60 4.71
C LYS A 56 4.16 -4.18 3.28
N ILE A 57 5.21 -4.02 2.49
CA ILE A 57 5.13 -3.71 1.08
C ILE A 57 5.67 -4.91 0.32
N ILE A 58 4.92 -5.37 -0.67
CA ILE A 58 5.23 -6.52 -1.52
C ILE A 58 5.26 -6.00 -2.95
N ASP A 59 6.40 -6.18 -3.60
CA ASP A 59 6.55 -5.89 -5.01
C ASP A 59 6.00 -7.07 -5.82
N LEU A 60 5.08 -6.79 -6.75
CA LEU A 60 4.50 -7.76 -7.66
C LEU A 60 5.17 -7.61 -9.02
N THR A 61 6.24 -8.38 -9.20
CA THR A 61 6.91 -8.58 -10.49
C THR A 61 6.22 -9.70 -11.25
N SER A 62 5.94 -9.50 -12.55
CA SER A 62 5.60 -10.59 -13.48
C SER A 62 6.85 -11.22 -14.07
#